data_AF-A0A0Q0HI89-F1
#
_entry.id   AF-A0A0Q0HI89-F1
#
_cell.length_a   1.000
_cell.length_b   1.000
_cell.length_c   1.000
_cell.angle_alpha   90.00
_cell.angle_beta   90.00
_cell.angle_gamma   90.00
#
_symmetry.space_group_name_H-M   'P 1'
#
loop_
_entity.id
_entity.type
_entity.pdbx_description
1 polymer ?
#
loop_
_entity_poly.entity_id
_entity_poly.type
_entity_poly.pdbx_seq_one_letter_code
_entity_poly.pdbx_strand_id
1 'polypeptide(L)'
;MQKQQGFTLIELVVVIIILGILAVTAAPKFINLQGDARVSALAGMKAAIQGANTLVYSKAALAGEEKKAYNDTTPPAVDIGTGTDAVTQYGYLQSFLDEIENATDVTFNIGTSATDPTVVTDNGGDWTIFPGTAAATVTIWQVGAPATCTLTYTQATSTTVLPSFVAVTDPDNC
;
A
#
# COMPACT_ATOMS: atom_id res chain seq x y z
N MET A 1 -51.05 36.44 13.55
CA MET A 1 -50.21 35.79 14.57
C MET A 1 -50.14 34.31 14.24
N GLN A 2 -49.00 33.83 13.71
CA GLN A 2 -48.79 32.39 13.54
C GLN A 2 -48.54 31.77 14.93
N LYS A 3 -49.32 30.77 15.33
CA LYS A 3 -49.05 29.99 16.55
C LYS A 3 -47.74 29.24 16.33
N GLN A 4 -46.69 29.58 17.07
CA GLN A 4 -45.53 28.70 17.21
C GLN A 4 -46.00 27.41 17.89
N GLN A 5 -46.03 26.31 17.13
CA GLN A 5 -46.11 24.97 17.71
C GLN A 5 -44.72 24.66 18.26
N GLY A 6 -44.55 24.81 19.57
CA GLY A 6 -43.32 24.41 20.25
C GLY A 6 -43.16 22.89 20.23
N PHE A 7 -41.91 22.43 20.17
CA PHE A 7 -41.55 21.02 20.31
C PHE A 7 -41.93 20.54 21.72
N THR A 8 -42.56 19.37 21.83
CA THR A 8 -42.89 18.78 23.14
C THR A 8 -41.65 18.15 23.76
N LEU A 9 -41.58 18.11 25.09
CA LEU A 9 -40.49 17.42 25.80
C LEU A 9 -40.42 15.93 25.43
N ILE A 10 -41.57 15.30 25.19
CA ILE A 10 -41.62 13.88 24.81
C ILE A 10 -41.06 13.64 23.40
N GLU A 11 -41.32 14.53 22.44
CA GLU A 11 -40.72 14.43 21.10
C GLU A 11 -39.19 14.53 21.17
N LEU A 12 -38.66 15.44 21.99
CA LEU A 12 -37.21 15.57 22.17
C LEU A 12 -36.60 14.32 22.81
N VAL A 13 -37.27 13.73 23.81
CA VAL A 13 -36.81 12.48 24.46
C VAL A 13 -36.84 11.29 23.50
N VAL A 14 -37.90 11.15 22.69
CA VAL A 14 -38.00 10.05 21.72
C VAL A 14 -36.91 10.17 20.65
N VAL A 15 -36.60 11.37 20.18
CA VAL A 15 -35.54 11.60 19.17
C VAL A 15 -34.17 11.17 19.70
N ILE A 16 -33.79 11.56 20.92
CA ILE A 16 -32.48 11.15 21.48
C ILE A 16 -32.39 9.64 21.74
N ILE A 17 -33.50 8.98 22.08
CA ILE A 17 -33.55 7.52 22.25
C ILE A 17 -33.32 6.83 20.90
N ILE A 18 -34.01 7.28 19.84
CA ILE A 18 -33.85 6.73 18.50
C ILE A 18 -32.42 6.94 18.01
N LEU A 19 -31.86 8.15 18.17
CA LEU A 19 -30.47 8.44 17.81
C LEU A 19 -29.48 7.56 18.61
N GLY A 20 -29.77 7.30 19.89
CA GLY A 20 -28.97 6.39 20.72
C GLY A 20 -28.94 4.95 20.18
N ILE A 21 -30.10 4.40 19.81
CA ILE A 21 -30.18 3.03 19.24
C ILE A 21 -29.47 2.95 17.88
N LEU A 22 -29.67 3.96 17.02
CA LEU A 22 -29.02 4.02 15.71
C LEU A 22 -27.50 4.15 15.84
N ALA A 23 -27.00 4.93 16.79
CA ALA A 23 -25.58 5.10 17.01
C ALA A 23 -24.90 3.78 17.44
N VAL A 24 -25.49 3.05 18.39
CA VAL A 24 -24.92 1.79 18.91
C VAL A 24 -24.94 0.68 17.85
N THR A 25 -25.94 0.66 16.97
CA THR A 25 -26.03 -0.37 15.91
C THR A 25 -25.18 -0.05 14.69
N ALA A 26 -24.98 1.22 14.37
CA ALA A 26 -24.17 1.64 13.22
C ALA A 26 -22.66 1.61 13.49
N ALA A 27 -22.22 2.00 14.70
CA ALA A 27 -20.79 2.15 15.02
C ALA A 27 -19.93 0.89 14.77
N PRO A 28 -20.35 -0.33 15.17
CA PRO A 28 -19.54 -1.54 14.92
C PRO A 28 -19.36 -1.82 13.43
N LYS A 29 -20.39 -1.55 12.61
CA LYS A 29 -20.34 -1.77 11.16
C LYS A 29 -19.41 -0.78 10.46
N PHE A 30 -19.40 0.49 10.90
CA PHE A 30 -18.49 1.51 10.36
C PHE A 30 -17.01 1.23 10.66
N ILE A 31 -16.71 0.63 11.81
CA ILE A 31 -15.32 0.26 12.16
C ILE A 31 -14.83 -0.85 11.24
N ASN A 32 -15.61 -1.91 11.02
CA ASN A 32 -15.21 -3.03 10.16
C ASN A 32 -15.02 -2.62 8.69
N LEU A 33 -15.84 -1.68 8.18
CA LEU A 33 -15.74 -1.21 6.79
C LEU A 33 -14.41 -0.52 6.45
N GLN A 34 -13.76 0.14 7.42
CA GLN A 34 -12.48 0.81 7.18
C GLN A 34 -11.34 -0.21 7.06
N GLY A 35 -11.30 -1.21 7.95
CA GLY A 35 -10.34 -2.32 7.86
C GLY A 35 -10.50 -3.08 6.54
N ASP A 36 -11.73 -3.43 6.17
CA ASP A 36 -12.04 -4.11 4.91
C ASP A 36 -11.58 -3.29 3.68
N ALA A 37 -11.79 -1.98 3.71
CA ALA A 37 -11.36 -1.07 2.64
C ALA A 37 -9.83 -1.03 2.51
N ARG A 38 -9.11 -0.98 3.63
CA ARG A 38 -7.64 -0.98 3.67
C ARG A 38 -7.05 -2.29 3.21
N VAL A 39 -7.59 -3.43 3.65
CA VAL A 39 -7.19 -4.76 3.16
C VAL A 39 -7.40 -4.87 1.65
N SER A 40 -8.51 -4.35 1.14
CA SER A 40 -8.78 -4.31 -0.31
C SER A 40 -7.80 -3.41 -1.06
N ALA A 41 -7.46 -2.24 -0.52
CA ALA A 41 -6.47 -1.34 -1.09
C ALA A 41 -5.07 -1.98 -1.10
N LEU A 42 -4.66 -2.64 -0.01
CA LEU A 42 -3.39 -3.39 0.06
C LEU A 42 -3.35 -4.53 -0.95
N ALA A 43 -4.46 -5.24 -1.15
CA ALA A 43 -4.55 -6.27 -2.18
C ALA A 43 -4.40 -5.68 -3.60
N GLY A 44 -4.97 -4.50 -3.86
CA GLY A 44 -4.79 -3.76 -5.09
C GLY A 44 -3.33 -3.34 -5.32
N MET A 45 -2.70 -2.74 -4.33
CA MET A 45 -1.28 -2.37 -4.38
C MET A 45 -0.39 -3.60 -4.59
N LYS A 46 -0.65 -4.70 -3.86
CA LYS A 46 0.06 -5.97 -4.05
C LYS A 46 -0.05 -6.46 -5.50
N ALA A 47 -1.26 -6.45 -6.07
CA ALA A 47 -1.47 -6.86 -7.46
C ALA A 47 -0.73 -5.96 -8.45
N ALA A 48 -0.68 -4.65 -8.20
CA ALA A 48 0.08 -3.70 -9.02
C ALA A 48 1.57 -4.04 -9.05
N ILE A 49 2.21 -4.22 -7.88
CA ILE A 49 3.64 -4.56 -7.81
C ILE A 49 3.92 -5.96 -8.40
N GLN A 50 3.00 -6.92 -8.24
CA GLN A 50 3.10 -8.24 -8.87
C GLN A 50 3.02 -8.17 -10.41
N GLY A 51 2.08 -7.38 -10.93
CA GLY A 51 1.94 -7.12 -12.37
C GLY A 51 3.18 -6.45 -12.94
N ALA A 52 3.67 -5.41 -12.25
CA ALA A 52 4.88 -4.69 -12.61
C ALA A 52 6.11 -5.62 -12.63
N ASN A 53 6.29 -6.46 -11.61
CA ASN A 53 7.36 -7.47 -11.60
C ASN A 53 7.27 -8.46 -12.77
N THR A 54 6.06 -8.89 -13.12
CA THR A 54 5.85 -9.82 -14.25
C THR A 54 6.22 -9.17 -15.57
N LEU A 55 5.87 -7.89 -15.75
CA LEU A 55 6.24 -7.11 -16.93
C LEU A 55 7.76 -6.94 -17.02
N VAL A 56 8.40 -6.50 -15.94
CA VAL A 56 9.85 -6.28 -15.86
C VAL A 56 10.61 -7.57 -16.14
N TYR A 57 10.19 -8.68 -15.54
CA TYR A 57 10.79 -9.99 -15.79
C TYR A 57 10.65 -10.44 -17.24
N SER A 58 9.49 -10.20 -17.84
CA SER A 58 9.27 -10.52 -19.26
C SER A 58 10.21 -9.73 -20.15
N LYS A 59 10.43 -8.44 -19.85
CA LYS A 59 11.37 -7.58 -20.59
C LYS A 59 12.83 -8.00 -20.37
N ALA A 60 13.21 -8.33 -19.14
CA ALA A 60 14.54 -8.83 -18.80
C ALA A 60 14.87 -10.15 -19.49
N ALA A 61 13.92 -11.08 -19.53
CA ALA A 61 14.10 -12.35 -20.23
C ALA A 61 14.25 -12.17 -21.75
N LEU A 62 13.54 -11.21 -22.35
CA LEU A 62 13.70 -10.86 -23.77
C LEU A 62 15.06 -10.22 -24.06
N ALA A 63 15.59 -9.43 -23.12
CA ALA A 63 16.91 -8.81 -23.22
C ALA A 63 18.07 -9.75 -22.85
N GLY A 64 17.79 -10.95 -22.30
CA GLY A 64 18.80 -11.89 -21.83
C GLY A 64 19.50 -11.43 -20.54
N GLU A 65 18.81 -10.61 -19.75
CA GLU A 65 19.33 -10.00 -18.52
C GLU A 65 18.70 -10.59 -17.25
N GLU A 66 17.82 -11.59 -17.38
CA GLU A 66 17.03 -12.17 -16.29
C GLU A 66 17.85 -12.88 -15.20
N LYS A 67 19.15 -13.05 -15.43
CA LYS A 67 20.09 -13.68 -14.48
C LYS A 67 21.13 -12.70 -13.92
N LYS A 68 21.16 -11.47 -14.41
CA LYS A 68 22.13 -10.46 -13.98
C LYS A 68 21.69 -9.87 -12.63
N ALA A 69 22.66 -9.69 -11.74
CA ALA A 69 22.44 -8.98 -10.49
C ALA A 69 22.53 -7.48 -10.73
N TYR A 70 21.88 -6.66 -9.90
CA TYR A 70 21.95 -5.21 -10.06
C TYR A 70 23.38 -4.66 -9.95
N ASN A 71 24.20 -5.31 -9.12
CA ASN A 71 25.59 -4.95 -8.84
C ASN A 71 26.59 -5.62 -9.78
N ASP A 72 26.14 -6.15 -10.92
CA ASP A 72 27.05 -6.59 -11.98
C ASP A 72 27.78 -5.39 -12.60
N THR A 73 28.86 -5.66 -13.35
CA THR A 73 29.76 -4.64 -13.93
C THR A 73 29.00 -3.59 -14.75
N THR A 74 27.93 -4.02 -15.43
CA THR A 74 26.92 -3.18 -16.04
C THR A 74 25.57 -3.58 -15.45
N PRO A 75 24.92 -2.70 -14.65
CA PRO A 75 23.60 -2.99 -14.09
C PRO A 75 22.59 -3.31 -15.21
N PRO A 76 21.80 -4.40 -15.08
CA PRO A 76 20.77 -4.73 -16.04
C PRO A 76 19.63 -3.71 -15.98
N ALA A 77 19.21 -3.22 -17.14
CA ALA A 77 18.18 -2.20 -17.25
C ALA A 77 17.30 -2.48 -18.46
N VAL A 78 15.97 -2.39 -18.28
CA VAL A 78 15.01 -2.74 -19.32
C VAL A 78 13.94 -1.67 -19.51
N ASP A 79 13.62 -1.41 -20.78
CA ASP A 79 12.54 -0.49 -21.15
C ASP A 79 11.16 -1.12 -20.89
N ILE A 80 10.48 -0.58 -19.88
CA ILE A 80 9.11 -0.95 -19.47
C ILE A 80 8.03 -0.03 -20.07
N GLY A 81 8.40 0.93 -20.91
CA GLY A 81 7.46 1.82 -21.61
C GLY A 81 7.06 3.07 -20.83
N THR A 82 7.80 3.41 -19.77
CA THR A 82 7.54 4.57 -18.90
C THR A 82 8.42 5.79 -19.24
N GLY A 83 9.37 5.63 -20.18
CA GLY A 83 10.35 6.65 -20.54
C GLY A 83 11.63 6.63 -19.71
N THR A 84 11.68 5.80 -18.65
CA THR A 84 12.86 5.53 -17.84
C THR A 84 13.05 4.01 -17.73
N ASP A 85 14.23 3.50 -18.05
CA ASP A 85 14.52 2.08 -17.93
C ASP A 85 14.41 1.63 -16.47
N ALA A 86 13.84 0.44 -16.24
CA ALA A 86 13.78 -0.18 -14.93
C ALA A 86 15.07 -0.97 -14.69
N VAL A 87 15.81 -0.62 -13.64
CA VAL A 87 16.98 -1.40 -13.22
C VAL A 87 16.47 -2.66 -12.51
N THR A 88 17.04 -3.82 -12.86
CA THR A 88 16.53 -5.11 -12.37
C THR A 88 17.48 -5.80 -11.40
N GLN A 89 16.92 -6.70 -10.59
CA GLN A 89 17.66 -7.63 -9.76
C GLN A 89 17.22 -9.05 -10.13
N TYR A 90 18.09 -9.81 -10.81
CA TYR A 90 17.78 -11.13 -11.36
C TYR A 90 16.50 -11.12 -12.21
N GLY A 91 16.37 -10.08 -13.05
CA GLY A 91 15.21 -9.86 -13.92
C GLY A 91 13.96 -9.31 -13.25
N TYR A 92 13.91 -9.21 -11.92
CA TYR A 92 12.76 -8.65 -11.21
C TYR A 92 12.99 -7.21 -10.79
N LEU A 93 11.93 -6.52 -10.36
CA LEU A 93 12.05 -5.18 -9.79
C LEU A 93 12.94 -5.19 -8.55
N GLN A 94 13.57 -4.05 -8.31
CA GLN A 94 14.28 -3.81 -7.07
C GLN A 94 13.32 -3.26 -6.01
N SER A 95 13.74 -3.34 -4.76
CA SER A 95 13.08 -2.75 -3.60
C SER A 95 13.40 -1.25 -3.44
N PHE A 96 14.03 -0.63 -4.44
CA PHE A 96 14.29 0.81 -4.41
C PHE A 96 13.03 1.60 -4.76
N LEU A 97 12.87 2.77 -4.13
CA LEU A 97 11.73 3.66 -4.32
C LEU A 97 11.52 3.95 -5.80
N ASP A 98 12.54 4.50 -6.45
CA ASP A 98 12.48 4.96 -7.84
C ASP A 98 12.03 3.84 -8.80
N GLU A 99 12.46 2.59 -8.56
CA GLU A 99 12.09 1.44 -9.38
C GLU A 99 10.62 1.03 -9.18
N ILE A 100 10.13 1.08 -7.94
CA ILE A 100 8.73 0.77 -7.64
C ILE A 100 7.82 1.88 -8.18
N GLU A 101 8.18 3.15 -8.01
CA GLU A 101 7.43 4.29 -8.55
C GLU A 101 7.38 4.23 -10.08
N ASN A 102 8.53 4.03 -10.73
CA ASN A 102 8.62 3.88 -12.18
C ASN A 102 7.71 2.77 -12.69
N ALA A 103 7.73 1.60 -12.04
CA ALA A 103 7.00 0.43 -12.55
C ALA A 103 5.52 0.37 -12.16
N THR A 104 5.09 1.11 -11.14
CA THR A 104 3.69 1.12 -10.66
C THR A 104 2.93 2.40 -10.98
N ASP A 105 3.61 3.47 -11.40
CA ASP A 105 3.04 4.81 -11.61
C ASP A 105 2.30 5.33 -10.35
N VAL A 106 2.90 5.07 -9.19
CA VAL A 106 2.41 5.54 -7.88
C VAL A 106 3.46 6.41 -7.22
N THR A 107 3.03 7.54 -6.66
CA THR A 107 3.87 8.39 -5.80
C THR A 107 3.76 7.93 -4.34
N PHE A 108 4.90 7.73 -3.68
CA PHE A 108 4.95 7.38 -2.26
C PHE A 108 5.55 8.49 -1.40
N ASN A 109 5.03 8.61 -0.19
CA ASN A 109 5.73 9.26 0.92
C ASN A 109 6.84 8.32 1.43
N ILE A 110 7.94 8.88 1.91
CA ILE A 110 9.09 8.09 2.35
C ILE A 110 9.05 7.95 3.87
N GLY A 111 8.77 6.74 4.34
CA GLY A 111 8.83 6.41 5.76
C GLY A 111 10.25 6.54 6.30
N THR A 112 10.37 7.08 7.52
CA THR A 112 11.65 7.19 8.24
C THR A 112 11.70 6.36 9.53
N SER A 113 10.58 5.70 9.85
CA SER A 113 10.43 4.80 10.99
C SER A 113 9.93 3.44 10.52
N ALA A 114 10.54 2.37 11.04
CA ALA A 114 10.13 0.99 10.73
C ALA A 114 8.80 0.58 11.39
N THR A 115 8.36 1.33 12.40
CA THR A 115 7.19 0.97 13.24
C THR A 115 6.11 2.04 13.25
N ASP A 116 6.35 3.20 12.65
CA ASP A 116 5.40 4.30 12.63
C ASP A 116 5.24 4.85 11.21
N PRO A 117 4.13 4.50 10.52
CA PRO A 117 3.89 4.92 9.14
C PRO A 117 3.53 6.41 9.00
N THR A 118 3.40 7.15 10.12
CA THR A 118 3.10 8.59 10.11
C THR A 118 4.34 9.47 10.08
N VAL A 119 5.51 8.92 10.41
CA VAL A 119 6.78 9.66 10.42
C VAL A 119 7.44 9.55 9.05
N VAL A 120 7.08 10.49 8.17
CA VAL A 120 7.43 10.45 6.74
C VAL A 120 8.10 11.74 6.27
N THR A 121 8.81 11.63 5.15
CA THR A 121 8.97 12.74 4.21
C THR A 121 7.77 12.73 3.27
N ASP A 122 6.95 13.77 3.34
CA ASP A 122 5.73 13.89 2.55
C ASP A 122 6.06 14.33 1.12
N ASN A 123 5.74 13.46 0.16
CA ASN A 123 5.88 13.69 -1.28
C ASN A 123 4.50 13.89 -1.94
N GLY A 124 3.41 13.98 -1.16
CA GLY A 124 2.05 14.07 -1.65
C GLY A 124 1.44 12.73 -2.10
N GLY A 125 2.02 11.61 -1.66
CA GLY A 125 1.53 10.27 -1.98
C GLY A 125 0.42 9.80 -1.02
N ASP A 126 -0.48 8.95 -1.51
CA ASP A 126 -1.50 8.26 -0.69
C ASP A 126 -0.95 7.01 0.03
N TRP A 127 0.29 6.64 -0.29
CA TRP A 127 1.00 5.49 0.23
C TRP A 127 2.32 5.91 0.85
N THR A 128 2.68 5.28 1.96
CA THR A 128 4.00 5.42 2.58
C THR A 128 4.81 4.17 2.29
N ILE A 129 6.05 4.34 1.83
CA ILE A 129 7.02 3.25 1.67
C ILE A 129 8.21 3.47 2.59
N PHE A 130 8.57 2.45 3.34
CA PHE A 130 9.76 2.42 4.18
C PHE A 130 10.77 1.44 3.58
N PRO A 131 12.00 1.87 3.25
CA PRO A 131 13.08 0.94 2.97
C PRO A 131 13.37 0.15 4.25
N GLY A 132 13.08 -1.15 4.22
CA GLY A 132 13.21 -2.05 5.35
C GLY A 132 14.63 -2.07 5.93
N THR A 133 14.74 -2.44 7.20
CA THR A 133 16.06 -2.59 7.87
C THR A 133 16.80 -3.84 7.40
N ALA A 134 16.08 -4.84 6.87
CA ALA A 134 16.65 -5.97 6.15
C ALA A 134 16.93 -5.55 4.70
N ALA A 135 18.14 -5.88 4.21
CA ALA A 135 18.49 -5.63 2.82
C ALA A 135 17.41 -6.21 1.89
N ALA A 136 17.11 -5.49 0.80
CA ALA A 136 16.23 -5.96 -0.26
C ALA A 136 14.71 -6.05 0.09
N THR A 137 14.25 -5.42 1.18
CA THR A 137 12.83 -5.40 1.56
C THR A 137 12.30 -3.99 1.71
N VAL A 138 11.06 -3.74 1.28
CA VAL A 138 10.29 -2.54 1.60
C VAL A 138 8.99 -2.91 2.28
N THR A 139 8.55 -2.03 3.17
CA THR A 139 7.23 -2.11 3.78
C THR A 139 6.40 -0.92 3.31
N ILE A 140 5.15 -1.18 2.94
CA ILE A 140 4.22 -0.21 2.37
C ILE A 140 2.98 -0.15 3.26
N TRP A 141 2.49 1.07 3.50
CA TRP A 141 1.24 1.35 4.20
C TRP A 141 0.42 2.34 3.40
N GLN A 142 -0.90 2.27 3.54
CA GLN A 142 -1.76 3.37 3.13
C GLN A 142 -1.66 4.51 4.16
N VAL A 143 -1.67 5.76 3.71
CA VAL A 143 -1.67 6.92 4.61
C VAL A 143 -2.87 6.83 5.58
N GLY A 144 -2.59 7.00 6.87
CA GLY A 144 -3.58 6.92 7.95
C GLY A 144 -3.91 5.49 8.44
N ALA A 145 -3.32 4.44 7.85
CA ALA A 145 -3.46 3.07 8.33
C ALA A 145 -2.64 2.83 9.62
N PRO A 146 -3.05 1.90 10.50
CA PRO A 146 -2.25 1.51 11.65
C PRO A 146 -0.95 0.84 11.20
N ALA A 147 0.07 0.87 12.05
CA ALA A 147 1.38 0.28 11.76
C ALA A 147 1.35 -1.22 11.42
N THR A 148 0.31 -1.93 11.88
CA THR A 148 0.08 -3.36 11.62
C THR A 148 -0.42 -3.64 10.20
N CYS A 149 -1.03 -2.65 9.53
CA CYS A 149 -1.65 -2.82 8.21
C CYS A 149 -0.61 -2.65 7.10
N THR A 150 0.12 -3.72 6.78
CA THR A 150 1.33 -3.68 5.95
C THR A 150 1.20 -4.48 4.66
N LEU A 151 1.91 -4.01 3.65
CA LEU A 151 2.35 -4.79 2.50
C LEU A 151 3.87 -4.82 2.49
N THR A 152 4.44 -6.01 2.61
CA THR A 152 5.88 -6.23 2.53
C THR A 152 6.24 -6.79 1.16
N TYR A 153 7.13 -6.09 0.45
CA TYR A 153 7.74 -6.57 -0.78
C TYR A 153 9.22 -6.87 -0.52
N THR A 154 9.64 -8.09 -0.84
CA THR A 154 11.05 -8.50 -0.81
C THR A 154 11.48 -8.82 -2.23
N GLN A 155 12.50 -8.10 -2.74
CA GLN A 155 13.03 -8.33 -4.09
C GLN A 155 13.72 -9.70 -4.19
N ALA A 156 13.99 -10.15 -5.42
CA ALA A 156 14.77 -11.37 -5.66
C ALA A 156 16.20 -11.24 -5.10
N THR A 157 16.70 -12.29 -4.44
CA THR A 157 18.07 -12.31 -3.88
C THR A 157 19.03 -13.22 -4.64
N SER A 158 18.51 -14.07 -5.53
CA SER A 158 19.28 -14.90 -6.46
C SER A 158 18.42 -15.27 -7.67
N THR A 159 19.00 -15.98 -8.64
CA THR A 159 18.25 -16.60 -9.76
C THR A 159 17.28 -17.72 -9.33
N THR A 160 17.36 -18.16 -8.07
CA THR A 160 16.52 -19.24 -7.52
C THR A 160 15.56 -18.77 -6.44
N VAL A 161 15.77 -17.58 -5.87
CA VAL A 161 14.91 -16.98 -4.85
C VAL A 161 14.10 -15.86 -5.49
N LEU A 162 12.83 -16.16 -5.74
CA LEU A 162 11.86 -15.25 -6.36
C LEU A 162 11.47 -14.11 -5.40
N PRO A 163 10.97 -12.98 -5.93
CA PRO A 163 10.40 -11.93 -5.10
C PRO A 163 9.18 -12.42 -4.30
N SER A 164 8.96 -11.85 -3.12
CA SER A 164 7.83 -12.20 -2.25
C SER A 164 6.95 -10.98 -1.96
N PHE A 165 5.65 -11.23 -1.80
CA PHE A 165 4.62 -10.20 -1.62
C PHE A 165 3.65 -10.61 -0.51
N VAL A 166 3.81 -10.01 0.66
CA VAL A 166 3.02 -10.35 1.85
C VAL A 166 2.17 -9.15 2.24
N ALA A 167 0.87 -9.22 1.99
CA ALA A 167 -0.10 -8.23 2.45
C ALA A 167 -0.84 -8.78 3.67
N VAL A 168 -1.12 -7.93 4.65
CA VAL A 168 -2.06 -8.25 5.73
C VAL A 168 -3.46 -8.40 5.15
N THR A 169 -4.12 -9.50 5.49
CA THR A 169 -5.45 -9.86 4.98
C THR A 169 -6.54 -9.78 6.04
N ASP A 170 -6.19 -9.43 7.27
CA ASP A 170 -7.12 -9.42 8.40
C ASP A 170 -7.61 -8.00 8.69
N PRO A 171 -8.93 -7.79 8.53
CA PRO A 171 -9.78 -6.79 9.14
C PRO A 171 -9.15 -5.93 10.19
N ASP A 172 -8.94 -6.60 11.32
CA ASP A 172 -8.69 -6.00 12.63
C ASP A 172 -7.24 -5.53 12.79
N ASN A 173 -6.36 -5.97 11.89
CA ASN A 173 -4.99 -5.47 11.80
C ASN A 173 -4.89 -4.25 10.89
N CYS A 174 -6.01 -3.81 10.32
CA CYS A 174 -6.23 -2.64 9.49
C CYS A 174 -7.43 -1.81 10.02
#